data_AF-A0A2M7NES2-F1
#
_entry.id   AF-A0A2M7NES2-F1
#
_cell.length_a   1.000
_cell.length_b   1.000
_cell.length_c   1.000
_cell.angle_alpha   90.00
_cell.angle_beta   90.00
_cell.angle_gamma   90.00
#
_symmetry.space_group_name_H-M   'P 1'
#
loop_
_entity.id
_entity.type
_entity.pdbx_description
1 polymer ?
#
loop_
_entity_poly.entity_id
_entity_poly.type
_entity_poly.pdbx_seq_one_letter_code
_entity_poly.pdbx_strand_id
1 'polypeptide(L)'
;MLFFISLSSCEDKIEEVEKHTSHEKNHLGHRHQPSSVSTPKLGKQAVLGKKLNNPYSVKNMNIALETLRQRYSLLIPRDFLIPVTHYYVKFFIESSEDFETLQQQGLELFPYPLDYEVENETDYSLPTSQNSVGKWLYTSVPANFDFNAIQIEYVIIEELYLTDTDEITIACGGQNGRSGGNYSLYETLEDASITISGYFPDDPPGGTEPPLLPCDLVQRTKHRPRGFVRVWDSERGALVPVVGVRVRTRRWFKYGYDYTDENGFYEVDNTYRRDPRYSVIFRNEAGFKIWSSVFAMQRAEHNVGRHDRRGHDIDIFQNSRGWRFATVNNGAVKYAQYCRAMNIGIPDRNLRILATNGDGSSSAPMLTKTWGVIGLTTHSQVATFLLKANRISIALNAVSLFIRFISPDVIIEANSNQGTATLYNSVFHELAHASHFEKVGSSYWTKYINYIITYGSYGDGTGANVGICALGSMGIPHRL
;
A
#
# COMPACT_ATOMS: atom_id res chain seq x y z
N MET A 1 39.98 53.34 15.03
CA MET A 1 39.64 54.77 14.85
C MET A 1 38.97 54.89 13.48
N LEU A 2 37.83 55.58 13.44
CA LEU A 2 36.90 55.80 12.32
C LEU A 2 37.62 56.21 11.00
N PHE A 3 37.22 55.72 9.81
CA PHE A 3 36.14 56.21 8.93
C PHE A 3 36.24 57.73 8.63
N PHE A 4 36.07 58.29 7.43
CA PHE A 4 35.48 57.92 6.13
C PHE A 4 35.71 59.11 5.14
N ILE A 5 35.05 59.07 3.97
CA ILE A 5 34.68 60.16 3.02
C ILE A 5 35.81 60.59 2.04
N SER A 6 35.65 60.84 0.72
CA SER A 6 34.51 61.23 -0.15
C SER A 6 34.90 61.06 -1.64
N LEU A 7 34.00 60.58 -2.53
CA LEU A 7 33.18 61.33 -3.52
C LEU A 7 33.89 61.85 -4.79
N SER A 8 33.29 61.54 -5.95
CA SER A 8 33.00 62.40 -7.13
C SER A 8 32.49 61.49 -8.27
N SER A 9 31.25 61.52 -8.77
CA SER A 9 30.44 62.58 -9.44
C SER A 9 30.55 62.54 -10.97
N CYS A 10 29.44 62.97 -11.61
CA CYS A 10 29.23 63.39 -13.00
C CYS A 10 28.72 62.33 -13.99
N GLU A 11 27.75 62.60 -14.88
CA GLU A 11 26.86 63.74 -15.10
C GLU A 11 25.79 63.35 -16.14
N ASP A 12 24.70 64.13 -16.14
CA ASP A 12 23.50 64.02 -16.98
C ASP A 12 23.74 64.20 -18.49
N LYS A 13 22.83 63.65 -19.32
CA LYS A 13 21.88 64.46 -20.12
C LYS A 13 20.82 63.61 -20.84
N ILE A 14 19.62 64.19 -20.83
CA ILE A 14 18.33 63.75 -21.37
C ILE A 14 18.06 64.54 -22.65
N GLU A 15 17.42 63.91 -23.65
CA GLU A 15 16.40 64.56 -24.47
C GLU A 15 15.32 63.55 -24.91
N GLU A 16 14.07 64.00 -24.88
CA GLU A 16 12.81 63.26 -25.03
C GLU A 16 12.47 62.90 -26.48
N VAL A 17 11.70 61.82 -26.69
CA VAL A 17 10.44 61.87 -27.45
C VAL A 17 9.41 60.92 -26.82
N GLU A 18 8.25 61.50 -26.52
CA GLU A 18 7.01 60.93 -26.02
C GLU A 18 6.41 59.79 -26.89
N LYS A 19 5.90 58.75 -26.22
CA LYS A 19 4.47 58.48 -25.97
C LYS A 19 3.99 57.06 -26.29
N HIS A 20 3.31 56.54 -25.27
CA HIS A 20 2.37 55.42 -25.26
C HIS A 20 2.99 54.06 -25.64
N THR A 21 2.96 53.04 -24.79
CA THR A 21 1.72 52.58 -24.18
C THR A 21 2.00 51.63 -23.02
N SER A 22 1.24 51.82 -21.95
CA SER A 22 0.81 50.84 -20.94
C SER A 22 1.88 50.01 -20.22
N HIS A 23 2.47 50.67 -19.22
CA HIS A 23 2.61 50.20 -17.84
C HIS A 23 2.70 48.68 -17.61
N GLU A 24 3.90 48.15 -17.81
CA GLU A 24 4.60 47.51 -16.69
C GLU A 24 4.96 48.57 -15.65
N LYS A 25 4.69 48.28 -14.38
CA LYS A 25 5.62 48.51 -13.27
C LYS A 25 5.00 47.96 -12.00
N ASN A 26 5.41 46.74 -11.66
CA ASN A 26 5.47 46.38 -10.26
C ASN A 26 6.50 47.30 -9.58
N HIS A 27 6.03 47.99 -8.56
CA HIS A 27 6.82 48.74 -7.58
C HIS A 27 7.84 47.83 -6.88
N LEU A 28 9.06 48.33 -6.69
CA LEU A 28 9.90 47.92 -5.57
C LEU A 28 9.23 48.44 -4.28
N GLY A 29 8.66 47.52 -3.51
CA GLY A 29 8.36 47.70 -2.11
C GLY A 29 9.02 46.56 -1.35
N HIS A 30 9.92 46.88 -0.41
CA HIS A 30 10.38 45.91 0.57
C HIS A 30 9.19 45.41 1.39
N ARG A 31 8.86 44.12 1.23
CA ARG A 31 7.98 43.38 2.14
C ARG A 31 8.57 41.98 2.28
N HIS A 32 8.69 41.49 3.51
CA HIS A 32 8.83 40.06 3.78
C HIS A 32 7.84 39.29 2.89
N GLN A 33 8.33 38.62 1.86
CA GLN A 33 7.54 37.61 1.18
C GLN A 33 7.62 36.36 2.06
N PRO A 34 6.49 35.86 2.60
CA PRO A 34 6.48 34.49 3.07
C PRO A 34 6.78 33.65 1.83
N SER A 35 7.89 32.92 1.86
CA SER A 35 8.13 31.81 0.94
C SER A 35 6.86 30.98 0.93
N SER A 36 6.11 31.06 -0.15
CA SER A 36 4.95 30.23 -0.40
C SER A 36 5.47 28.82 -0.43
N VAL A 37 5.26 28.12 0.69
CA VAL A 37 5.41 26.68 0.79
C VAL A 37 4.57 26.11 -0.35
N SER A 38 5.21 25.65 -1.41
CA SER A 38 4.56 24.84 -2.41
C SER A 38 4.06 23.61 -1.66
N THR A 39 2.75 23.54 -1.45
CA THR A 39 2.09 22.33 -1.02
C THR A 39 2.61 21.18 -1.89
N PRO A 40 3.07 20.07 -1.30
CA PRO A 40 3.48 18.91 -2.08
C PRO A 40 2.33 18.58 -3.02
N LYS A 41 2.60 18.51 -4.33
CA LYS A 41 1.61 18.11 -5.32
C LYS A 41 1.06 16.76 -4.86
N LEU A 42 -0.18 16.77 -4.39
CA LEU A 42 -0.96 15.60 -4.08
C LEU A 42 -0.89 14.71 -5.33
N GLY A 43 -0.26 13.53 -5.21
CA GLY A 43 -0.13 12.59 -6.33
C GLY A 43 -1.50 12.38 -6.97
N LYS A 44 -1.52 12.20 -8.31
CA LYS A 44 -2.74 12.02 -9.10
C LYS A 44 -3.77 11.19 -8.33
N GLN A 45 -4.91 11.81 -8.03
CA GLN A 45 -6.00 11.19 -7.29
C GLN A 45 -6.45 9.94 -8.05
N ALA A 46 -6.38 8.78 -7.41
CA ALA A 46 -6.87 7.56 -8.02
C ALA A 46 -8.40 7.62 -8.08
N VAL A 47 -8.93 7.66 -9.30
CA VAL A 47 -10.38 7.71 -9.57
C VAL A 47 -10.88 6.27 -9.71
N LEU A 48 -11.93 5.92 -8.96
CA LEU A 48 -12.69 4.71 -9.23
C LEU A 48 -13.42 4.90 -10.55
N GLY A 49 -13.29 3.93 -11.46
CA GLY A 49 -14.02 3.94 -12.71
C GLY A 49 -15.48 3.55 -12.52
N LYS A 50 -16.07 2.92 -13.54
CA LYS A 50 -17.47 2.53 -13.50
C LYS A 50 -17.73 1.43 -12.46
N LYS A 51 -18.88 1.49 -11.80
CA LYS A 51 -19.40 0.37 -11.00
C LYS A 51 -19.70 -0.81 -11.92
N LEU A 52 -19.09 -1.94 -11.64
CA LEU A 52 -19.22 -3.18 -12.39
C LEU A 52 -20.47 -3.96 -11.96
N ASN A 53 -21.10 -4.65 -12.90
CA ASN A 53 -22.15 -5.61 -12.58
C ASN A 53 -21.49 -6.87 -11.99
N ASN A 54 -21.77 -7.20 -10.73
CA ASN A 54 -21.02 -8.25 -10.02
C ASN A 54 -21.42 -9.67 -10.48
N PRO A 55 -20.57 -10.43 -11.19
CA PRO A 55 -20.93 -11.77 -11.66
C PRO A 55 -21.08 -12.79 -10.51
N TYR A 56 -20.56 -12.51 -9.32
CA TYR A 56 -20.67 -13.40 -8.16
C TYR A 56 -21.87 -13.12 -7.28
N SER A 57 -22.69 -12.11 -7.61
CA SER A 57 -23.90 -11.85 -6.85
C SER A 57 -24.89 -12.99 -7.02
N VAL A 58 -25.62 -13.32 -5.95
CA VAL A 58 -26.70 -14.31 -5.99
C VAL A 58 -27.74 -13.92 -7.06
N LYS A 59 -27.96 -12.62 -7.26
CA LYS A 59 -28.82 -12.09 -8.33
C LYS A 59 -28.36 -12.53 -9.73
N ASN A 60 -27.11 -12.27 -10.10
CA ASN A 60 -26.62 -12.60 -11.45
C ASN A 60 -26.43 -14.11 -11.63
N MET A 61 -26.04 -14.82 -10.58
CA MET A 61 -25.97 -16.29 -10.58
C MET A 61 -27.35 -16.94 -10.79
N ASN A 62 -28.43 -16.37 -10.25
CA ASN A 62 -29.80 -16.84 -10.54
C ASN A 62 -30.21 -16.56 -11.99
N ILE A 63 -29.85 -15.41 -12.56
CA ILE A 63 -30.11 -15.11 -13.98
C ILE A 63 -29.33 -16.11 -14.87
N ALA A 64 -28.09 -16.43 -14.49
CA ALA A 64 -27.27 -17.43 -15.18
C ALA A 64 -27.89 -18.82 -15.09
N LEU A 65 -28.33 -19.24 -13.90
CA LEU A 65 -28.99 -20.54 -13.68
C LEU A 65 -30.26 -20.69 -14.52
N GLU A 66 -31.11 -19.65 -14.55
CA GLU A 66 -32.35 -19.66 -15.34
C GLU A 66 -32.06 -19.71 -16.85
N THR A 67 -31.08 -18.92 -17.31
CA THR A 67 -30.63 -18.93 -18.71
C THR A 67 -30.16 -20.33 -19.12
N LEU A 68 -29.38 -21.00 -18.27
CA LEU A 68 -28.90 -22.35 -18.54
C LEU A 68 -30.03 -23.39 -18.48
N ARG A 69 -31.00 -23.25 -17.57
CA ARG A 69 -32.18 -24.13 -17.48
C ARG A 69 -33.06 -24.07 -18.71
N GLN A 70 -33.30 -22.88 -19.27
CA GLN A 70 -34.09 -22.71 -20.48
C GLN A 70 -33.48 -23.45 -21.68
N ARG A 71 -32.15 -23.45 -21.75
CA ARG A 71 -31.41 -24.06 -22.87
C ARG A 71 -31.10 -25.55 -22.64
N TYR A 72 -30.96 -25.98 -21.39
CA TYR A 72 -30.48 -27.32 -21.02
C TYR A 72 -31.25 -27.93 -19.83
N SER A 73 -32.57 -27.89 -19.88
CA SER A 73 -33.49 -28.27 -18.80
C SER A 73 -33.35 -29.70 -18.26
N LEU A 74 -32.73 -30.61 -19.02
CA LEU A 74 -32.48 -32.01 -18.62
C LEU A 74 -31.16 -32.21 -17.85
N LEU A 75 -30.22 -31.27 -17.96
CA LEU A 75 -28.86 -31.40 -17.43
C LEU A 75 -28.66 -30.72 -16.08
N ILE A 76 -29.53 -29.77 -15.74
CA ILE A 76 -29.44 -28.99 -14.50
C ILE A 76 -30.56 -29.42 -13.56
N PRO A 77 -30.25 -29.80 -12.31
CA PRO A 77 -31.29 -30.16 -11.34
C PRO A 77 -32.32 -29.04 -11.15
N ARG A 78 -33.61 -29.38 -11.20
CA ARG A 78 -34.70 -28.40 -11.10
C ARG A 78 -34.86 -27.79 -9.72
N ASP A 79 -34.46 -28.54 -8.71
CA ASP A 79 -34.49 -28.22 -7.28
C ASP A 79 -33.23 -27.50 -6.80
N PHE A 80 -32.17 -27.45 -7.61
CA PHE A 80 -30.97 -26.68 -7.26
C PHE A 80 -31.30 -25.19 -7.15
N LEU A 81 -30.97 -24.58 -6.02
CA LEU A 81 -31.11 -23.15 -5.79
C LEU A 81 -29.72 -22.58 -5.50
N ILE A 82 -29.45 -21.35 -5.93
CA ILE A 82 -28.19 -20.68 -5.61
C ILE A 82 -28.21 -20.28 -4.13
N PRO A 83 -27.40 -20.91 -3.25
CA PRO A 83 -27.36 -20.52 -1.85
C PRO A 83 -26.52 -19.25 -1.66
N VAL A 84 -26.82 -18.49 -0.61
CA VAL A 84 -25.92 -17.44 -0.12
C VAL A 84 -24.77 -18.14 0.60
N THR A 85 -23.55 -17.96 0.10
CA THR A 85 -22.34 -18.56 0.71
C THR A 85 -21.48 -17.52 1.41
N HIS A 86 -21.53 -16.28 0.92
CA HIS A 86 -20.73 -15.17 1.40
C HIS A 86 -21.52 -13.86 1.32
N TYR A 87 -21.10 -12.87 2.10
CA TYR A 87 -21.57 -11.50 2.00
C TYR A 87 -20.42 -10.60 1.54
N TYR A 88 -20.70 -9.72 0.56
CA TYR A 88 -19.84 -8.59 0.28
C TYR A 88 -20.13 -7.51 1.34
N VAL A 89 -19.12 -7.16 2.14
CA VAL A 89 -19.29 -6.24 3.26
C VAL A 89 -18.24 -5.14 3.23
N LYS A 90 -18.57 -4.01 3.86
CA LYS A 90 -17.60 -3.00 4.26
C LYS A 90 -17.64 -2.77 5.76
N PHE A 91 -16.47 -2.64 6.37
CA PHE A 91 -16.27 -2.32 7.78
C PHE A 91 -15.75 -0.88 7.91
N PHE A 92 -16.27 -0.12 8.86
CA PHE A 92 -15.75 1.20 9.21
C PHE A 92 -14.76 1.06 10.35
N ILE A 93 -13.47 1.29 10.07
CA ILE A 93 -12.42 1.18 11.08
C ILE A 93 -11.96 2.56 11.54
N GLU A 94 -11.77 2.72 12.84
CA GLU A 94 -11.36 3.98 13.49
C GLU A 94 -9.91 3.93 14.00
N SER A 95 -9.31 2.75 14.03
CA SER A 95 -7.99 2.50 14.61
C SER A 95 -7.20 1.38 13.91
N SER A 96 -5.91 1.26 14.26
CA SER A 96 -5.09 0.11 13.82
C SER A 96 -5.49 -1.19 14.51
N GLU A 97 -6.08 -1.10 15.69
CA GLU A 97 -6.57 -2.20 16.52
C GLU A 97 -7.82 -2.84 15.88
N ASP A 98 -8.74 -2.04 15.35
CA ASP A 98 -9.88 -2.54 14.56
C ASP A 98 -9.40 -3.32 13.34
N PHE A 99 -8.38 -2.78 12.66
CA PHE A 99 -7.77 -3.43 11.51
C PHE A 99 -7.12 -4.76 11.89
N GLU A 100 -6.36 -4.80 12.99
CA GLU A 100 -5.74 -6.02 13.49
C GLU A 100 -6.78 -7.06 13.93
N THR A 101 -7.88 -6.63 14.55
CA THR A 101 -9.01 -7.49 14.94
C THR A 101 -9.60 -8.19 13.71
N LEU A 102 -9.89 -7.44 12.64
CA LEU A 102 -10.40 -8.01 11.39
C LEU A 102 -9.37 -8.94 10.71
N GLN A 103 -8.08 -8.63 10.79
CA GLN A 103 -7.02 -9.51 10.25
C GLN A 103 -6.88 -10.82 11.03
N GLN A 104 -7.10 -10.81 12.35
CA GLN A 104 -7.08 -12.02 13.17
C GLN A 104 -8.21 -12.98 12.81
N GLN A 105 -9.32 -12.47 12.27
CA GLN A 105 -10.40 -13.27 11.68
C GLN A 105 -10.04 -13.87 10.30
N GLY A 106 -8.81 -13.68 9.83
CA GLY A 106 -8.35 -14.16 8.52
C GLY A 106 -8.88 -13.33 7.34
N LEU A 107 -9.47 -12.16 7.59
CA LEU A 107 -10.05 -11.34 6.52
C LEU A 107 -9.00 -10.58 5.73
N GLU A 108 -9.06 -10.69 4.40
CA GLU A 108 -8.31 -9.85 3.49
C GLU A 108 -9.10 -8.56 3.23
N LEU A 109 -8.56 -7.43 3.67
CA LEU A 109 -9.22 -6.13 3.64
C LEU A 109 -8.69 -5.26 2.51
N PHE A 110 -9.60 -4.62 1.78
CA PHE A 110 -9.28 -3.78 0.64
C PHE A 110 -9.62 -2.30 0.91
N PRO A 111 -8.77 -1.37 0.44
CA PRO A 111 -9.03 0.07 0.53
C PRO A 111 -10.31 0.50 -0.19
N TYR A 112 -10.66 -0.24 -1.22
CA TYR A 112 -11.53 0.18 -2.29
C TYR A 112 -12.66 -0.83 -2.50
N PRO A 113 -13.79 -0.38 -3.05
CA PRO A 113 -14.85 -1.28 -3.51
C PRO A 113 -14.33 -2.33 -4.50
N LEU A 114 -14.75 -3.57 -4.29
CA LEU A 114 -14.33 -4.72 -5.11
C LEU A 114 -15.08 -4.81 -6.45
N ASP A 115 -16.18 -4.06 -6.58
CA ASP A 115 -17.15 -4.00 -7.66
C ASP A 115 -17.00 -2.75 -8.54
N TYR A 116 -15.81 -2.17 -8.63
CA TYR A 116 -15.51 -1.00 -9.45
C TYR A 116 -14.29 -1.23 -10.34
N GLU A 117 -14.27 -0.58 -11.50
CA GLU A 117 -13.06 -0.50 -12.32
C GLU A 117 -11.98 0.31 -11.61
N VAL A 118 -10.74 -0.16 -11.71
CA VAL A 118 -9.57 0.58 -11.22
C VAL A 118 -8.88 1.16 -12.45
N GLU A 119 -9.20 2.41 -12.80
CA GLU A 119 -8.76 3.05 -14.07
C GLU A 119 -7.24 3.27 -14.13
N ASN A 120 -6.56 3.38 -12.98
CA ASN A 120 -5.10 3.49 -12.91
C ASN A 120 -4.55 2.30 -12.14
N GLU A 121 -4.24 1.23 -12.88
CA GLU A 121 -3.92 -0.09 -12.32
C GLU A 121 -2.65 -0.15 -11.48
N THR A 122 -1.80 0.88 -11.50
CA THR A 122 -0.49 0.85 -10.81
C THR A 122 -0.41 1.66 -9.53
N ASP A 123 -1.34 2.58 -9.27
CA ASP A 123 -1.14 3.64 -8.27
C ASP A 123 -2.41 4.05 -7.52
N TYR A 124 -3.28 3.08 -7.24
CA TYR A 124 -4.48 3.37 -6.46
C TYR A 124 -4.16 3.69 -4.99
N SER A 125 -4.25 4.96 -4.62
CA SER A 125 -4.32 5.42 -3.23
C SER A 125 -5.58 6.25 -3.09
N LEU A 126 -6.53 5.81 -2.26
CA LEU A 126 -7.67 6.65 -1.93
C LEU A 126 -7.19 7.87 -1.15
N PRO A 127 -7.60 9.09 -1.53
CA PRO A 127 -7.63 10.17 -0.57
C PRO A 127 -8.65 9.77 0.49
N THR A 128 -8.18 9.57 1.71
CA THR A 128 -9.12 9.49 2.82
C THR A 128 -9.82 10.84 2.89
N SER A 129 -11.14 10.85 2.98
CA SER A 129 -11.88 12.06 3.36
C SER A 129 -11.21 12.66 4.60
N GLN A 130 -10.65 13.86 4.46
CA GLN A 130 -9.85 14.53 5.50
C GLN A 130 -10.62 14.81 6.81
N ASN A 131 -11.92 14.49 6.83
CA ASN A 131 -12.86 14.82 7.91
C ASN A 131 -13.45 13.59 8.63
N SER A 132 -13.13 12.36 8.22
CA SER A 132 -13.56 11.16 8.95
C SER A 132 -12.43 10.64 9.84
N VAL A 133 -12.76 10.37 11.11
CA VAL A 133 -11.84 9.79 12.10
C VAL A 133 -11.51 8.32 11.79
N GLY A 134 -12.26 7.70 10.86
CA GLY A 134 -12.06 6.35 10.37
C GLY A 134 -12.16 6.23 8.84
N LYS A 135 -12.16 5.00 8.35
CA LYS A 135 -12.26 4.68 6.91
C LYS A 135 -13.01 3.37 6.68
N TRP A 136 -13.64 3.28 5.50
CA TRP A 136 -14.25 2.04 5.03
C TRP A 136 -13.19 1.11 4.44
N LEU A 137 -13.26 -0.17 4.82
CA LEU A 137 -12.52 -1.27 4.20
C LEU A 137 -13.49 -2.34 3.71
N TYR A 138 -13.17 -2.92 2.56
CA TYR A 138 -14.06 -3.81 1.82
C TYR A 138 -13.52 -5.24 1.86
N THR A 139 -14.40 -6.23 1.97
CA THR A 139 -14.03 -7.65 1.92
C THR A 139 -15.25 -8.54 1.65
N SER A 140 -15.03 -9.84 1.45
CA SER A 140 -16.08 -10.85 1.47
C SER A 140 -15.93 -11.73 2.72
N VAL A 141 -17.03 -11.97 3.41
CA VAL A 141 -17.08 -12.87 4.59
C VAL A 141 -17.99 -14.07 4.32
N PRO A 142 -17.72 -15.25 4.90
CA PRO A 142 -18.65 -16.39 4.83
C PRO A 142 -20.04 -16.04 5.38
N ALA A 143 -21.09 -16.70 4.89
CA ALA A 143 -22.46 -16.45 5.34
C ALA A 143 -22.69 -16.76 6.83
N ASN A 144 -21.86 -17.63 7.42
CA ASN A 144 -21.87 -17.97 8.84
C ASN A 144 -20.93 -17.09 9.68
N PHE A 145 -20.41 -15.98 9.14
CA PHE A 145 -19.54 -15.07 9.86
C PHE A 145 -20.26 -14.41 11.04
N ASP A 146 -19.66 -14.48 12.23
CA ASP A 146 -20.24 -13.89 13.44
C ASP A 146 -19.91 -12.39 13.54
N PHE A 147 -20.83 -11.57 13.03
CA PHE A 147 -20.71 -10.12 13.14
C PHE A 147 -20.80 -9.61 14.59
N ASN A 148 -21.43 -10.35 15.51
CA ASN A 148 -21.56 -9.92 16.91
C ASN A 148 -20.26 -10.08 17.69
N ALA A 149 -19.38 -10.97 17.25
CA ALA A 149 -18.04 -11.13 17.83
C ALA A 149 -17.14 -9.91 17.58
N ILE A 150 -17.53 -9.02 16.65
CA ILE A 150 -16.71 -7.92 16.20
C ILE A 150 -17.43 -6.60 16.50
N GLN A 151 -16.90 -5.82 17.44
CA GLN A 151 -17.46 -4.52 17.83
C GLN A 151 -17.08 -3.41 16.83
N ILE A 152 -17.28 -3.65 15.54
CA ILE A 152 -16.92 -2.74 14.44
C ILE A 152 -18.16 -2.51 13.56
N GLU A 153 -18.44 -1.25 13.23
CA GLU A 153 -19.53 -0.90 12.33
C GLU A 153 -19.34 -1.55 10.95
N TYR A 154 -20.42 -2.13 10.41
CA TYR A 154 -20.39 -2.81 9.12
C TYR A 154 -21.65 -2.55 8.29
N VAL A 155 -21.52 -2.69 6.98
CA VAL A 155 -22.63 -2.65 6.03
C VAL A 155 -22.50 -3.83 5.06
N ILE A 156 -23.56 -4.64 4.98
CA ILE A 156 -23.70 -5.67 3.94
C ILE A 156 -24.10 -4.97 2.64
N ILE A 157 -23.30 -5.17 1.60
CA ILE A 157 -23.47 -4.56 0.28
C ILE A 157 -24.26 -5.49 -0.64
N GLU A 158 -23.91 -6.77 -0.65
CA GLU A 158 -24.51 -7.75 -1.58
C GLU A 158 -24.33 -9.19 -1.09
N GLU A 159 -25.27 -10.07 -1.45
CA GLU A 159 -25.18 -11.51 -1.24
C GLU A 159 -24.38 -12.17 -2.37
N LEU A 160 -23.45 -13.05 -2.01
CA LEU A 160 -22.52 -13.67 -2.94
C LEU A 160 -22.65 -15.21 -2.96
N TYR A 161 -22.40 -15.77 -4.14
CA TYR A 161 -22.18 -17.20 -4.34
C TYR A 161 -20.74 -17.47 -4.79
N LEU A 162 -19.89 -17.82 -3.82
CA LEU A 162 -18.50 -18.22 -3.99
C LEU A 162 -18.35 -19.64 -3.44
N THR A 163 -17.98 -20.58 -4.30
CA THR A 163 -17.63 -21.94 -3.87
C THR A 163 -16.37 -22.40 -4.59
N ASP A 164 -15.58 -23.19 -3.88
CA ASP A 164 -14.43 -23.91 -4.44
C ASP A 164 -14.76 -25.41 -4.65
N THR A 165 -15.96 -25.85 -4.22
CA THR A 165 -16.38 -27.25 -4.31
C THR A 165 -17.12 -27.52 -5.62
N ASP A 166 -16.56 -28.43 -6.41
CA ASP A 166 -17.17 -28.96 -7.64
C ASP A 166 -18.21 -30.06 -7.33
N GLU A 167 -18.99 -29.90 -6.26
CA GLU A 167 -19.90 -30.93 -5.74
C GLU A 167 -20.99 -31.33 -6.74
N ILE A 168 -21.40 -30.41 -7.61
CA ILE A 168 -22.40 -30.66 -8.64
C ILE A 168 -21.72 -30.63 -10.00
N THR A 169 -21.67 -31.79 -10.65
CA THR A 169 -21.16 -31.91 -12.00
C THR A 169 -22.28 -32.11 -13.02
N ILE A 170 -22.15 -31.45 -14.17
CA ILE A 170 -22.98 -31.65 -15.36
C ILE A 170 -22.32 -32.72 -16.22
N ALA A 171 -23.04 -33.80 -16.52
CA ALA A 171 -22.60 -34.83 -17.44
C ALA A 171 -22.89 -34.42 -18.88
N CYS A 172 -21.86 -34.24 -19.70
CA CYS A 172 -22.01 -34.00 -21.13
C CYS A 172 -21.81 -35.30 -21.91
N GLY A 173 -22.83 -35.70 -22.68
CA GLY A 173 -22.68 -36.74 -23.69
C GLY A 173 -21.80 -36.21 -24.83
N GLY A 174 -20.72 -36.91 -25.17
CA GLY A 174 -19.83 -36.50 -26.26
C GLY A 174 -20.61 -36.39 -27.57
N GLN A 175 -20.72 -35.18 -28.13
CA GLN A 175 -21.20 -34.97 -29.49
C GLN A 175 -20.07 -34.42 -30.37
N ASN A 176 -20.11 -34.75 -31.67
CA ASN A 176 -19.18 -34.26 -32.69
C ASN A 176 -17.69 -34.50 -32.37
N GLY A 177 -17.32 -35.73 -31.96
CA GLY A 177 -15.91 -36.13 -31.80
C GLY A 177 -15.21 -35.59 -30.54
N ARG A 178 -15.95 -34.99 -29.60
CA ARG A 178 -15.43 -34.59 -28.29
C ARG A 178 -15.67 -35.67 -27.25
N SER A 179 -14.67 -35.94 -26.41
CA SER A 179 -14.82 -36.85 -25.27
C SER A 179 -15.89 -36.34 -24.31
N GLY A 180 -16.84 -37.20 -23.96
CA GLY A 180 -17.78 -36.94 -22.87
C GLY A 180 -17.05 -36.74 -21.56
N GLY A 181 -17.63 -35.95 -20.65
CA GLY A 181 -16.99 -35.59 -19.39
C GLY A 181 -17.97 -35.00 -18.39
N ASN A 182 -17.57 -35.01 -17.12
CA ASN A 182 -18.27 -34.34 -16.03
C ASN A 182 -17.63 -32.97 -15.84
N TYR A 183 -18.45 -31.92 -15.86
CA TYR A 183 -18.01 -30.53 -15.75
C TYR A 183 -18.62 -29.88 -14.52
N SER A 184 -17.88 -29.01 -13.84
CA SER A 184 -18.40 -28.29 -12.68
C SER A 184 -19.58 -27.37 -13.07
N LEU A 185 -20.73 -27.55 -12.41
CA LEU A 185 -21.88 -26.65 -12.56
C LEU A 185 -21.52 -25.23 -12.10
N TYR A 186 -20.73 -25.12 -11.03
CA TYR A 186 -20.32 -23.82 -10.52
C TYR A 186 -19.46 -23.04 -11.51
N GLU A 187 -18.46 -23.69 -12.12
CA GLU A 187 -17.60 -23.03 -13.13
C GLU A 187 -18.39 -22.59 -14.36
N THR A 188 -19.42 -23.36 -14.70
CA THR A 188 -20.35 -23.05 -15.78
C THR A 188 -21.22 -21.84 -15.46
N LEU A 189 -21.77 -21.79 -14.24
CA LEU A 189 -22.53 -20.65 -13.74
C LEU A 189 -21.66 -19.40 -13.67
N GLU A 190 -20.41 -19.53 -13.23
CA GLU A 190 -19.44 -18.44 -13.20
C GLU A 190 -19.22 -17.86 -14.60
N ASP A 191 -18.99 -18.71 -15.62
CA ASP A 191 -18.80 -18.26 -17.00
C ASP A 191 -20.05 -17.58 -17.58
N ALA A 192 -21.23 -18.15 -17.37
CA ALA A 192 -22.49 -17.56 -17.81
C ALA A 192 -22.79 -16.22 -17.12
N SER A 193 -22.55 -16.15 -15.81
CA SER A 193 -22.75 -14.94 -15.02
C SER A 193 -21.75 -13.83 -15.38
N ILE A 194 -20.49 -14.19 -15.69
CA ILE A 194 -19.51 -13.25 -16.26
C ILE A 194 -20.04 -12.66 -17.57
N THR A 195 -20.62 -13.45 -18.45
CA THR A 195 -21.19 -12.90 -19.68
C THR A 195 -22.38 -12.00 -19.43
N ILE A 196 -23.31 -12.40 -18.56
CA ILE A 196 -24.45 -11.56 -18.15
C ILE A 196 -23.98 -10.24 -17.53
N SER A 197 -22.84 -10.24 -16.83
CA SER A 197 -22.26 -9.03 -16.26
C SER A 197 -21.82 -8.01 -17.31
N GLY A 198 -21.57 -8.45 -18.55
CA GLY A 198 -21.03 -7.62 -19.64
C GLY A 198 -19.60 -7.14 -19.42
N TYR A 199 -18.94 -7.56 -18.33
CA TYR A 199 -17.57 -7.20 -18.03
C TYR A 199 -16.62 -8.36 -18.38
N PHE A 200 -15.93 -8.20 -19.51
CA PHE A 200 -14.93 -9.14 -20.01
C PHE A 200 -13.53 -8.53 -19.87
N PRO A 201 -12.88 -8.72 -18.71
CA PRO A 201 -11.53 -8.24 -18.49
C PRO A 201 -10.49 -8.93 -19.40
N ASP A 202 -10.79 -10.15 -19.83
CA ASP A 202 -9.97 -10.94 -20.75
C ASP A 202 -10.83 -11.20 -21.99
N ASP A 203 -10.22 -11.64 -23.11
CA ASP A 203 -10.96 -12.09 -24.30
C ASP A 203 -12.20 -12.90 -23.88
N PRO A 204 -13.39 -12.56 -24.41
CA PRO A 204 -14.61 -13.21 -24.02
C PRO A 204 -14.47 -14.72 -24.23
N PRO A 205 -15.14 -15.56 -23.41
CA PRO A 205 -15.12 -17.00 -23.61
C PRO A 205 -15.71 -17.36 -24.98
N GLY A 206 -14.89 -17.37 -26.05
CA GLY A 206 -15.30 -17.70 -27.41
C GLY A 206 -16.46 -16.86 -27.94
N GLY A 207 -16.22 -15.58 -28.28
CA GLY A 207 -17.21 -14.71 -28.94
C GLY A 207 -18.10 -13.91 -27.97
N THR A 208 -18.89 -12.98 -28.52
CA THR A 208 -19.77 -12.04 -27.79
C THR A 208 -21.08 -12.65 -27.28
N GLU A 209 -21.33 -13.93 -27.52
CA GLU A 209 -22.54 -14.62 -27.03
C GLU A 209 -22.27 -15.30 -25.68
N PRO A 210 -23.28 -15.40 -24.79
CA PRO A 210 -23.17 -16.17 -23.55
C PRO A 210 -22.62 -17.56 -23.83
N PRO A 211 -21.59 -18.01 -23.10
CA PRO A 211 -21.02 -19.32 -23.35
C PRO A 211 -22.14 -20.35 -23.24
N LEU A 212 -22.23 -21.16 -24.29
CA LEU A 212 -22.88 -22.45 -24.28
C LEU A 212 -22.38 -23.25 -23.06
N LEU A 213 -23.15 -24.25 -22.60
CA LEU A 213 -22.64 -25.17 -21.57
C LEU A 213 -21.23 -25.68 -21.95
N PRO A 214 -20.43 -26.15 -20.98
CA PRO A 214 -19.11 -26.75 -21.23
C PRO A 214 -19.14 -27.87 -22.28
N CYS A 215 -20.31 -28.49 -22.47
CA CYS A 215 -20.55 -29.48 -23.52
C CYS A 215 -20.20 -28.97 -24.94
N ASP A 216 -20.26 -27.65 -25.15
CA ASP A 216 -20.04 -27.01 -26.45
C ASP A 216 -18.72 -26.20 -26.51
N LEU A 217 -17.95 -26.11 -25.42
CA LEU A 217 -16.73 -25.29 -25.32
C LEU A 217 -15.57 -26.04 -24.64
N VAL A 218 -14.33 -25.79 -25.08
CA VAL A 218 -13.14 -26.25 -24.34
C VAL A 218 -12.99 -25.37 -23.09
N GLN A 219 -13.24 -25.93 -21.90
CA GLN A 219 -13.06 -25.18 -20.67
C GLN A 219 -11.59 -24.83 -20.44
N ARG A 220 -11.37 -23.59 -19.96
CA ARG A 220 -10.07 -23.13 -19.51
C ARG A 220 -9.66 -23.89 -18.23
N THR A 221 -8.48 -24.50 -18.23
CA THR A 221 -7.88 -25.20 -17.09
C THR A 221 -7.47 -24.24 -15.97
N LYS A 222 -7.67 -24.59 -14.70
CA LYS A 222 -7.12 -23.79 -13.60
C LYS A 222 -5.60 -23.83 -13.62
N HIS A 223 -4.95 -22.69 -13.39
CA HIS A 223 -3.50 -22.61 -13.18
C HIS A 223 -3.20 -21.91 -11.88
N ARG A 224 -2.06 -22.27 -11.27
CA ARG A 224 -1.51 -21.64 -10.07
C ARG A 224 -0.47 -20.59 -10.49
N PRO A 225 -0.73 -19.28 -10.28
CA PRO A 225 0.24 -18.23 -10.56
C PRO A 225 1.57 -18.39 -9.84
N ARG A 226 2.67 -18.22 -10.56
CA ARG A 226 4.03 -18.18 -10.00
C ARG A 226 4.96 -17.24 -10.76
N GLY A 227 6.02 -16.77 -10.14
CA GLY A 227 6.99 -15.91 -10.79
C GLY A 227 8.02 -15.36 -9.82
N PHE A 228 8.74 -14.33 -10.23
CA PHE A 228 9.74 -13.66 -9.40
C PHE A 228 9.38 -12.20 -9.15
N VAL A 229 9.70 -11.68 -7.96
CA VAL A 229 9.68 -10.24 -7.66
C VAL A 229 11.11 -9.75 -7.54
N ARG A 230 11.47 -8.76 -8.37
CA ARG A 230 12.82 -8.20 -8.43
C ARG A 230 12.76 -6.67 -8.39
N VAL A 231 13.83 -6.07 -7.86
CA VAL A 231 13.99 -4.61 -7.81
C VAL A 231 15.33 -4.22 -8.40
N TRP A 232 15.37 -3.09 -9.11
CA TRP A 232 16.61 -2.55 -9.67
C TRP A 232 17.55 -2.06 -8.55
N ASP A 233 18.72 -2.66 -8.43
CA ASP A 233 19.80 -2.22 -7.55
C ASP A 233 20.79 -1.37 -8.35
N SER A 234 20.76 -0.06 -8.10
CA SER A 234 21.58 0.92 -8.83
C SER A 234 23.09 0.75 -8.60
N GLU A 235 23.50 0.14 -7.50
CA GLU A 235 24.93 -0.11 -7.21
C GLU A 235 25.46 -1.30 -7.99
N ARG A 236 24.60 -2.31 -8.17
CA ARG A 236 24.92 -3.52 -8.93
C ARG A 236 24.65 -3.38 -10.42
N GLY A 237 23.85 -2.38 -10.82
CA GLY A 237 23.37 -2.25 -12.19
C GLY A 237 22.55 -3.47 -12.65
N ALA A 238 21.79 -4.07 -11.72
CA ALA A 238 21.08 -5.33 -11.98
C ALA A 238 19.79 -5.43 -11.15
N LEU A 239 18.87 -6.27 -11.63
CA LEU A 239 17.70 -6.70 -10.87
C LEU A 239 18.13 -7.69 -9.78
N VAL A 240 17.72 -7.42 -8.54
CA VAL A 240 17.96 -8.29 -7.38
C VAL A 240 16.64 -8.77 -6.79
N PRO A 241 16.59 -9.94 -6.14
CA PRO A 241 15.36 -10.46 -5.57
C PRO A 241 14.81 -9.53 -4.47
N VAL A 242 13.49 -9.40 -4.40
CA VAL A 242 12.81 -8.77 -3.25
C VAL A 242 12.37 -9.87 -2.31
N VAL A 243 12.96 -9.90 -1.11
CA VAL A 243 12.85 -11.06 -0.20
C VAL A 243 11.74 -10.86 0.82
N GLY A 244 10.90 -11.87 1.00
CA GLY A 244 9.90 -11.96 2.07
C GLY A 244 8.70 -11.04 1.91
N VAL A 245 8.50 -10.39 0.76
CA VAL A 245 7.28 -9.59 0.48
C VAL A 245 6.11 -10.49 0.08
N ARG A 246 4.89 -10.07 0.41
CA ARG A 246 3.67 -10.82 0.04
C ARG A 246 3.22 -10.46 -1.37
N VAL A 247 3.09 -11.44 -2.24
CA VAL A 247 2.43 -11.31 -3.54
C VAL A 247 0.96 -11.71 -3.36
N ARG A 248 0.05 -10.88 -3.86
CA ARG A 248 -1.39 -11.13 -3.84
C ARG A 248 -1.92 -11.18 -5.26
N THR A 249 -2.67 -12.25 -5.57
CA THR A 249 -3.47 -12.35 -6.78
C THR A 249 -4.94 -12.17 -6.43
N ARG A 250 -5.70 -11.46 -7.27
CA ARG A 250 -7.12 -11.22 -7.05
C ARG A 250 -7.91 -11.23 -8.35
N ARG A 251 -9.06 -11.89 -8.32
CA ARG A 251 -10.12 -11.75 -9.32
C ARG A 251 -11.46 -11.62 -8.61
N TRP A 252 -12.04 -10.43 -8.63
CA TRP A 252 -13.28 -10.09 -7.89
C TRP A 252 -13.15 -10.39 -6.39
N PHE A 253 -13.84 -11.42 -5.89
CA PHE A 253 -13.84 -11.85 -4.49
C PHE A 253 -12.96 -13.09 -4.25
N LYS A 254 -12.36 -13.66 -5.30
CA LYS A 254 -11.38 -14.75 -5.20
C LYS A 254 -9.98 -14.15 -5.14
N TYR A 255 -9.22 -14.50 -4.11
CA TYR A 255 -7.86 -14.02 -3.91
C TYR A 255 -6.95 -15.13 -3.40
N GLY A 256 -5.67 -14.98 -3.67
CA GLY A 256 -4.61 -15.89 -3.24
C GLY A 256 -3.37 -15.08 -2.91
N TYR A 257 -2.46 -15.68 -2.16
CA TYR A 257 -1.21 -15.03 -1.79
C TYR A 257 -0.09 -16.02 -1.59
N ASP A 258 1.13 -15.48 -1.59
CA ASP A 258 2.33 -16.16 -1.13
C ASP A 258 3.37 -15.12 -0.66
N TYR A 259 4.38 -15.56 0.07
CA TYR A 259 5.55 -14.75 0.40
C TYR A 259 6.72 -15.14 -0.48
N THR A 260 7.44 -14.13 -0.97
CA THR A 260 8.63 -14.34 -1.79
C THR A 260 9.77 -14.97 -0.99
N ASP A 261 10.43 -15.96 -1.57
CA ASP A 261 11.60 -16.61 -0.97
C ASP A 261 12.89 -15.76 -1.09
N GLU A 262 14.05 -16.35 -0.75
CA GLU A 262 15.37 -15.71 -0.86
C GLU A 262 15.77 -15.35 -2.30
N ASN A 263 15.19 -16.03 -3.30
CA ASN A 263 15.36 -15.77 -4.72
C ASN A 263 14.28 -14.82 -5.29
N GLY A 264 13.37 -14.33 -4.44
CA GLY A 264 12.23 -13.51 -4.86
C GLY A 264 11.13 -14.32 -5.54
N PHE A 265 11.18 -15.66 -5.50
CA PHE A 265 10.18 -16.53 -6.11
C PHE A 265 8.90 -16.57 -5.29
N TYR A 266 7.74 -16.58 -5.95
CA TYR A 266 6.43 -16.79 -5.33
C TYR A 266 5.62 -17.84 -6.12
N GLU A 267 4.76 -18.57 -5.41
CA GLU A 267 3.71 -19.44 -5.96
C GLU A 267 2.45 -19.32 -5.09
N VAL A 268 1.43 -18.62 -5.61
CA VAL A 268 0.23 -18.30 -4.80
C VAL A 268 -0.57 -19.54 -4.42
N ASP A 269 -1.23 -19.49 -3.27
CA ASP A 269 -2.04 -20.59 -2.73
C ASP A 269 -3.38 -20.85 -3.45
N ASN A 270 -3.74 -20.03 -4.45
CA ASN A 270 -5.00 -20.14 -5.20
C ASN A 270 -4.78 -20.46 -6.69
N THR A 271 -5.83 -20.91 -7.38
CA THR A 271 -5.79 -21.22 -8.81
C THR A 271 -6.86 -20.47 -9.58
N TYR A 272 -6.57 -20.10 -10.83
CA TYR A 272 -7.44 -19.28 -11.64
C TYR A 272 -7.64 -19.86 -13.04
N ARG A 273 -8.88 -19.79 -13.53
CA ARG A 273 -9.22 -20.08 -14.94
C ARG A 273 -8.96 -18.89 -15.87
N ARG A 274 -8.89 -17.68 -15.30
CA ARG A 274 -8.84 -16.39 -15.98
C ARG A 274 -7.83 -15.48 -15.30
N ASP A 275 -7.42 -14.41 -15.96
CA ASP A 275 -6.24 -13.65 -15.57
C ASP A 275 -6.52 -12.82 -14.29
N PRO A 276 -5.77 -13.07 -13.20
CA PRO A 276 -5.91 -12.31 -11.97
C PRO A 276 -5.15 -10.97 -12.04
N ARG A 277 -5.50 -10.06 -11.13
CA ARG A 277 -4.71 -8.87 -10.82
C ARG A 277 -3.62 -9.23 -9.81
N TYR A 278 -2.40 -8.75 -10.03
CA TYR A 278 -1.26 -8.94 -9.16
C TYR A 278 -0.95 -7.66 -8.38
N SER A 279 -0.55 -7.84 -7.13
CA SER A 279 -0.05 -6.77 -6.27
C SER A 279 1.07 -7.28 -5.37
N VAL A 280 2.08 -6.44 -5.13
CA VAL A 280 3.11 -6.68 -4.12
C VAL A 280 2.79 -5.86 -2.88
N ILE A 281 2.55 -6.53 -1.75
CA ILE A 281 2.23 -5.92 -0.46
C ILE A 281 3.50 -5.93 0.41
N PHE A 282 3.94 -4.77 0.86
CA PHE A 282 5.14 -4.63 1.69
C PHE A 282 4.83 -4.89 3.18
N ARG A 283 4.36 -6.11 3.45
CA ARG A 283 4.39 -6.77 4.76
C ARG A 283 5.38 -7.92 4.61
N ASN A 284 6.43 -7.91 5.42
CA ASN A 284 7.46 -8.92 5.33
C ASN A 284 7.13 -10.15 6.17
N GLU A 285 7.49 -11.34 5.70
CA GLU A 285 7.35 -12.60 6.44
C GLU A 285 8.09 -12.56 7.80
N ALA A 286 9.19 -11.82 7.89
CA ALA A 286 9.94 -11.62 9.14
C ALA A 286 9.18 -10.82 10.21
N GLY A 287 8.05 -10.19 9.86
CA GLY A 287 7.12 -9.51 10.78
C GLY A 287 6.92 -8.01 10.52
N PHE A 288 7.94 -7.33 9.97
CA PHE A 288 7.89 -5.88 9.81
C PHE A 288 7.00 -5.45 8.64
N LYS A 289 6.50 -4.22 8.69
CA LYS A 289 5.54 -3.68 7.73
C LYS A 289 6.02 -2.32 7.23
N ILE A 290 5.83 -2.03 5.95
CA ILE A 290 6.18 -0.74 5.33
C ILE A 290 4.89 0.03 4.98
N TRP A 291 4.85 1.32 5.31
CA TRP A 291 3.78 2.26 4.94
C TRP A 291 4.26 3.25 3.89
N SER A 292 3.32 3.69 3.05
CA SER A 292 3.63 4.48 1.87
C SER A 292 3.67 6.00 2.09
N SER A 293 2.94 6.50 3.09
CA SER A 293 2.92 7.89 3.50
C SER A 293 2.21 8.07 4.85
N VAL A 294 2.37 9.25 5.46
CA VAL A 294 1.66 9.64 6.69
C VAL A 294 0.14 9.75 6.52
N PHE A 295 -0.35 9.83 5.28
CA PHE A 295 -1.77 9.99 4.94
C PHE A 295 -2.40 8.71 4.37
N ALA A 296 -1.58 7.83 3.80
CA ALA A 296 -1.99 6.51 3.40
C ALA A 296 -2.04 5.65 4.66
N MET A 297 -3.22 5.54 5.26
CA MET A 297 -3.49 4.68 6.42
C MET A 297 -3.35 3.18 6.10
N GLN A 298 -2.57 2.80 5.09
CA GLN A 298 -2.44 1.47 4.54
C GLN A 298 -0.97 1.15 4.32
N ARG A 299 -0.68 -0.15 4.44
CA ARG A 299 0.60 -0.73 4.05
C ARG A 299 0.91 -0.33 2.62
N ALA A 300 2.17 -0.11 2.33
CA ALA A 300 2.63 0.13 0.98
C ALA A 300 2.27 -1.07 0.11
N GLU A 301 1.72 -0.77 -1.05
CA GLU A 301 1.34 -1.74 -2.07
C GLU A 301 1.87 -1.22 -3.42
N HIS A 302 2.42 -2.12 -4.22
CA HIS A 302 2.70 -1.88 -5.62
C HIS A 302 1.70 -2.69 -6.43
N ASN A 303 0.71 -2.00 -7.00
CA ASN A 303 -0.28 -2.64 -7.86
C ASN A 303 0.38 -2.89 -9.22
N VAL A 304 0.35 -4.13 -9.70
CA VAL A 304 1.02 -4.55 -10.94
C VAL A 304 0.02 -4.63 -12.11
N GLY A 305 -1.27 -4.71 -11.79
CA GLY A 305 -2.34 -4.82 -12.77
C GLY A 305 -2.64 -6.27 -13.14
N ARG A 306 -3.36 -6.46 -14.25
CA ARG A 306 -3.77 -7.80 -14.71
C ARG A 306 -2.68 -8.49 -15.51
N HIS A 307 -2.42 -9.76 -15.22
CA HIS A 307 -1.45 -10.60 -15.94
C HIS A 307 -1.90 -12.06 -16.02
N ASP A 308 -1.18 -12.86 -16.81
CA ASP A 308 -1.51 -14.26 -17.09
C ASP A 308 -1.74 -15.08 -15.80
N ARG A 309 -2.82 -15.86 -15.78
CA ARG A 309 -3.17 -16.82 -14.71
C ARG A 309 -2.12 -17.88 -14.35
N ARG A 310 -1.11 -18.09 -15.20
CA ARG A 310 0.01 -19.01 -14.96
C ARG A 310 1.13 -18.35 -14.17
N GLY A 311 1.22 -17.02 -14.17
CA GLY A 311 2.32 -16.32 -13.52
C GLY A 311 2.75 -15.03 -14.18
N HIS A 312 3.49 -14.21 -13.44
CA HIS A 312 4.10 -12.98 -13.93
C HIS A 312 5.36 -12.61 -13.15
N ASP A 313 6.45 -12.31 -13.84
CA ASP A 313 7.65 -11.74 -13.21
C ASP A 313 7.46 -10.24 -13.01
N ILE A 314 7.62 -9.78 -11.77
CA ILE A 314 7.38 -8.41 -11.33
C ILE A 314 8.73 -7.70 -11.16
N ASP A 315 9.09 -6.89 -12.15
CA ASP A 315 10.32 -6.10 -12.15
C ASP A 315 10.06 -4.64 -11.76
N ILE A 316 10.64 -4.23 -10.64
CA ILE A 316 10.42 -2.92 -10.03
C ILE A 316 11.64 -2.01 -10.29
N PHE A 317 11.48 -1.04 -11.19
CA PHE A 317 12.54 -0.09 -11.56
C PHE A 317 12.46 1.23 -10.78
N GLN A 318 13.58 1.95 -10.72
CA GLN A 318 13.83 3.13 -9.88
C GLN A 318 12.84 4.30 -10.10
N ASN A 319 12.20 4.36 -11.27
CA ASN A 319 11.17 5.34 -11.60
C ASN A 319 9.78 5.00 -11.02
N SER A 320 9.60 3.83 -10.41
CA SER A 320 8.34 3.41 -9.79
C SER A 320 8.29 3.72 -8.29
N ARG A 321 7.10 3.99 -7.75
CA ARG A 321 6.90 4.08 -6.28
C ARG A 321 7.22 2.75 -5.58
N GLY A 322 7.05 1.63 -6.29
CA GLY A 322 7.39 0.30 -5.80
C GLY A 322 8.86 0.16 -5.44
N TRP A 323 9.75 0.82 -6.19
CA TRP A 323 11.21 0.71 -5.96
C TRP A 323 11.58 1.16 -4.57
N ARG A 324 11.04 2.30 -4.14
CA ARG A 324 11.24 2.82 -2.79
C ARG A 324 10.96 1.77 -1.73
N PHE A 325 9.79 1.13 -1.80
CA PHE A 325 9.36 0.17 -0.79
C PHE A 325 10.15 -1.13 -0.85
N ALA A 326 10.43 -1.62 -2.06
CA ALA A 326 11.22 -2.84 -2.27
C ALA A 326 12.67 -2.66 -1.80
N THR A 327 13.27 -1.49 -2.05
CA THR A 327 14.62 -1.18 -1.58
C THR A 327 14.66 -1.04 -0.06
N VAL A 328 13.70 -0.35 0.56
CA VAL A 328 13.60 -0.28 2.03
C VAL A 328 13.40 -1.67 2.64
N ASN A 329 12.53 -2.51 2.05
CA ASN A 329 12.31 -3.90 2.47
C ASN A 329 13.61 -4.70 2.47
N ASN A 330 14.32 -4.70 1.33
CA ASN A 330 15.58 -5.42 1.20
C ASN A 330 16.66 -4.87 2.14
N GLY A 331 16.69 -3.56 2.38
CA GLY A 331 17.57 -2.95 3.37
C GLY A 331 17.30 -3.49 4.78
N ALA A 332 16.03 -3.60 5.18
CA ALA A 332 15.66 -4.13 6.49
C ALA A 332 15.98 -5.61 6.64
N VAL A 333 15.73 -6.42 5.60
CA VAL A 333 16.12 -7.84 5.57
C VAL A 333 17.64 -7.99 5.71
N LYS A 334 18.43 -7.24 4.92
CA LYS A 334 19.90 -7.27 4.96
C LYS A 334 20.43 -6.84 6.32
N TYR A 335 19.89 -5.77 6.91
CA TYR A 335 20.28 -5.33 8.24
C TYR A 335 20.10 -6.45 9.28
N ALA A 336 18.94 -7.10 9.29
CA ALA A 336 18.68 -8.21 10.21
C ALA A 336 19.63 -9.40 9.98
N GLN A 337 19.97 -9.72 8.73
CA GLN A 337 20.95 -10.76 8.39
C GLN A 337 22.34 -10.41 8.92
N TYR A 338 22.81 -9.17 8.73
CA TYR A 338 24.09 -8.70 9.23
C TYR A 338 24.17 -8.72 10.76
N CYS A 339 23.13 -8.25 11.45
CA CYS A 339 23.06 -8.31 12.90
C CYS A 339 23.16 -9.75 13.42
N ARG A 340 22.45 -10.71 12.80
CA ARG A 340 22.55 -12.12 13.16
C ARG A 340 23.96 -12.67 12.92
N ALA A 341 24.56 -12.37 11.77
CA ALA A 341 25.91 -12.82 11.44
C ALA A 341 26.98 -12.27 12.39
N MET A 342 26.81 -11.04 12.87
CA MET A 342 27.73 -10.38 13.80
C MET A 342 27.36 -10.55 15.28
N ASN A 343 26.32 -11.32 15.60
CA ASN A 343 25.78 -11.48 16.95
C ASN A 343 25.43 -10.14 17.64
N ILE A 344 24.86 -9.22 16.87
CA ILE A 344 24.33 -7.93 17.33
C ILE A 344 22.82 -8.07 17.52
N GLY A 345 22.28 -7.44 18.57
CA GLY A 345 20.83 -7.40 18.81
C GLY A 345 20.07 -6.83 17.61
N ILE A 346 18.99 -7.49 17.24
CA ILE A 346 18.08 -7.07 16.17
C ILE A 346 16.94 -6.23 16.76
N PRO A 347 16.26 -5.39 15.96
CA PRO A 347 15.10 -4.66 16.43
C PRO A 347 13.90 -5.60 16.52
N ASP A 348 12.80 -5.09 17.07
CA ASP A 348 11.54 -5.82 17.13
C ASP A 348 11.15 -6.38 15.75
N ARG A 349 10.57 -7.59 15.74
CA ARG A 349 10.07 -8.19 14.50
C ARG A 349 8.88 -7.44 13.93
N ASN A 350 8.08 -6.79 14.77
CA ASN A 350 6.83 -6.13 14.38
C ASN A 350 7.01 -4.62 14.06
N LEU A 351 8.21 -4.22 13.62
CA LEU A 351 8.49 -2.82 13.29
C LEU A 351 7.52 -2.24 12.26
N ARG A 352 7.09 -1.00 12.52
CA ARG A 352 6.34 -0.17 11.59
C ARG A 352 7.26 0.84 10.88
N ILE A 353 7.58 0.60 9.61
CA ILE A 353 8.49 1.45 8.83
C ILE A 353 7.68 2.35 7.89
N LEU A 354 7.84 3.66 8.00
CA LEU A 354 7.27 4.63 7.07
C LEU A 354 8.31 5.02 6.02
N ALA A 355 8.07 4.75 4.73
CA ALA A 355 8.95 5.16 3.64
C ALA A 355 8.39 6.40 2.91
N THR A 356 8.99 7.57 3.12
CA THR A 356 8.54 8.87 2.56
C THR A 356 9.24 9.21 1.24
N ASN A 357 8.74 10.22 0.51
CA ASN A 357 9.18 10.52 -0.87
C ASN A 357 10.16 11.70 -0.97
N GLY A 358 11.16 11.78 -0.08
CA GLY A 358 12.19 12.82 -0.17
C GLY A 358 11.85 14.16 0.50
N ASP A 359 10.64 14.33 1.04
CA ASP A 359 10.33 15.46 1.91
C ASP A 359 10.74 15.10 3.34
N GLY A 360 12.00 15.35 3.71
CA GLY A 360 12.39 15.30 5.11
C GLY A 360 13.79 14.79 5.45
N SER A 361 13.88 14.08 6.57
CA SER A 361 15.02 13.31 7.05
C SER A 361 14.52 12.00 7.64
N SER A 362 15.36 10.96 7.61
CA SER A 362 15.10 9.71 8.32
C SER A 362 15.16 9.91 9.84
N SER A 363 14.46 9.06 10.59
CA SER A 363 14.51 9.01 12.06
C SER A 363 13.91 7.72 12.61
N ALA A 364 14.27 7.31 13.82
CA ALA A 364 13.64 6.21 14.55
C ALA A 364 12.87 6.69 15.81
N PRO A 365 11.64 7.23 15.67
CA PRO A 365 10.89 7.76 16.81
C PRO A 365 10.27 6.68 17.70
N MET A 366 10.20 5.43 17.23
CA MET A 366 9.63 4.29 17.97
C MET A 366 8.20 4.57 18.46
N LEU A 367 7.36 5.23 17.62
CA LEU A 367 6.09 5.81 18.08
C LEU A 367 5.12 4.77 18.63
N THR A 368 5.14 3.51 18.18
CA THR A 368 4.30 2.47 18.80
C THR A 368 4.63 2.23 20.28
N LYS A 369 5.86 2.55 20.70
CA LYS A 369 6.40 2.29 22.03
C LYS A 369 6.60 3.56 22.88
N THR A 370 6.57 4.73 22.26
CA THR A 370 6.83 6.03 22.90
C THR A 370 5.61 6.95 22.94
N TRP A 371 4.59 6.69 22.11
CA TRP A 371 3.32 7.41 22.18
C TRP A 371 2.63 7.20 23.54
N GLY A 372 2.14 8.29 24.14
CA GLY A 372 1.50 8.24 25.46
C GLY A 372 2.48 8.22 26.64
N VAL A 373 3.79 8.10 26.38
CA VAL A 373 4.86 8.25 27.38
C VAL A 373 5.34 9.71 27.40
N ILE A 374 5.93 10.16 28.51
CA ILE A 374 6.40 11.55 28.72
C ILE A 374 7.15 12.06 27.46
N GLY A 375 6.71 13.17 26.89
CA GLY A 375 7.32 13.82 25.72
C GLY A 375 6.57 13.67 24.41
N LEU A 376 5.77 12.62 24.23
CA LEU A 376 4.86 12.44 23.10
C LEU A 376 3.45 12.11 23.61
N THR A 377 2.91 12.97 24.46
CA THR A 377 1.58 12.79 25.07
C THR A 377 0.48 13.58 24.36
N THR A 378 0.84 14.46 23.43
CA THR A 378 -0.10 15.32 22.70
C THR A 378 0.17 15.30 21.19
N HIS A 379 -0.88 15.51 20.39
CA HIS A 379 -0.74 15.66 18.92
C HIS A 379 0.21 16.80 18.54
N SER A 380 0.25 17.88 19.33
CA SER A 380 1.16 19.01 19.09
C SER A 380 2.64 18.63 19.26
N GLN A 381 2.95 17.80 20.26
CA GLN A 381 4.31 17.30 20.47
C GLN A 381 4.77 16.38 19.33
N VAL A 382 3.89 15.50 18.85
CA VAL A 382 4.19 14.66 17.67
C VAL A 382 4.39 15.51 16.42
N ALA A 383 3.53 16.51 16.17
CA ALA A 383 3.72 17.44 15.06
C ALA A 383 5.04 18.21 15.16
N THR A 384 5.40 18.67 16.37
CA THR A 384 6.67 19.37 16.64
C THR A 384 7.86 18.46 16.42
N PHE A 385 7.79 17.21 16.88
CA PHE A 385 8.83 16.21 16.66
C PHE A 385 9.02 15.96 15.17
N LEU A 386 7.96 15.67 14.42
CA LEU A 386 8.01 15.41 12.98
C LEU A 386 8.58 16.63 12.22
N LEU A 387 8.22 17.84 12.63
CA LEU A 387 8.77 19.05 12.03
C LEU A 387 10.27 19.22 12.32
N LYS A 388 10.71 18.98 13.57
CA LYS A 388 12.11 19.21 13.98
C LYS A 388 13.04 18.08 13.55
N ALA A 389 12.64 16.83 13.77
CA ALA A 389 13.43 15.64 13.47
C ALA A 389 13.39 15.30 11.97
N ASN A 390 12.20 15.34 11.37
CA ASN A 390 11.99 14.87 10.00
C ASN A 390 11.75 15.99 9.00
N ARG A 391 11.60 17.26 9.42
CA ARG A 391 11.14 18.35 8.53
C ARG A 391 9.78 18.05 7.87
N ILE A 392 8.97 17.21 8.51
CA ILE A 392 7.62 16.85 8.06
C ILE A 392 6.62 17.80 8.73
N SER A 393 5.94 18.62 7.92
CA SER A 393 4.84 19.45 8.39
C SER A 393 3.51 18.77 8.12
N ILE A 394 2.73 18.52 9.17
CA ILE A 394 1.40 17.92 9.08
C ILE A 394 0.39 18.69 9.93
N ALA A 395 -0.84 18.82 9.43
CA ALA A 395 -1.93 19.44 10.17
C ALA A 395 -2.32 18.58 11.39
N LEU A 396 -2.72 19.23 12.50
CA LEU A 396 -3.00 18.53 13.77
C LEU A 396 -4.10 17.47 13.67
N ASN A 397 -5.11 17.68 12.83
CA ASN A 397 -6.14 16.67 12.55
C ASN A 397 -5.56 15.42 11.85
N ALA A 398 -4.59 15.60 10.95
CA ALA A 398 -3.89 14.49 10.30
C ALA A 398 -2.93 13.76 11.26
N VAL A 399 -2.38 14.45 12.27
CA VAL A 399 -1.56 13.83 13.32
C VAL A 399 -2.37 12.77 14.09
N SER A 400 -3.64 13.06 14.37
CA SER A 400 -4.54 12.09 15.04
C SER A 400 -4.67 10.79 14.24
N LEU A 401 -4.91 10.88 12.92
CA LEU A 401 -4.99 9.70 12.04
C LEU A 401 -3.64 8.99 11.92
N PHE A 402 -2.55 9.76 11.82
CA PHE A 402 -1.19 9.24 11.75
C PHE A 402 -0.84 8.38 12.96
N ILE A 403 -1.20 8.81 14.16
CA ILE A 403 -1.01 8.06 15.40
C ILE A 403 -1.93 6.84 15.44
N ARG A 404 -3.22 7.00 15.15
CA ARG A 404 -4.22 5.92 15.25
C ARG A 404 -3.97 4.75 14.30
N PHE A 405 -3.49 5.03 13.08
CA PHE A 405 -3.38 4.00 12.04
C PHE A 405 -1.96 3.57 11.71
N ILE A 406 -0.97 4.42 11.96
CA ILE A 406 0.41 4.17 11.52
C ILE A 406 1.31 4.04 12.74
N SER A 407 1.49 5.13 13.52
CA SER A 407 2.48 5.22 14.61
C SER A 407 3.81 4.55 14.25
N PRO A 408 4.55 5.07 13.25
CA PRO A 408 5.75 4.40 12.76
C PRO A 408 6.84 4.36 13.82
N ASP A 409 7.55 3.23 13.86
CA ASP A 409 8.75 3.07 14.68
C ASP A 409 9.97 3.68 14.01
N VAL A 410 10.01 3.59 12.69
CA VAL A 410 11.10 4.07 11.86
C VAL A 410 10.53 4.83 10.67
N ILE A 411 11.11 5.98 10.37
CA ILE A 411 10.81 6.80 9.20
C ILE A 411 12.06 6.81 8.33
N ILE A 412 11.93 6.34 7.10
CA ILE A 412 13.00 6.33 6.10
C ILE A 412 12.63 7.32 5.00
N GLU A 413 13.50 8.30 4.79
CA GLU A 413 13.47 9.12 3.59
C GLU A 413 14.07 8.31 2.45
N ALA A 414 13.26 8.00 1.44
CA ALA A 414 13.62 7.07 0.40
C ALA A 414 13.33 7.66 -0.98
N ASN A 415 14.15 8.64 -1.37
CA ASN A 415 14.05 9.31 -2.65
C ASN A 415 14.57 8.39 -3.77
N SER A 416 13.83 8.28 -4.88
CA SER A 416 14.29 7.54 -6.06
C SER A 416 15.61 8.04 -6.61
N ASN A 417 16.02 9.28 -6.33
CA ASN A 417 17.26 9.86 -6.84
C ASN A 417 18.51 9.51 -5.99
N GLN A 418 18.35 8.98 -4.77
CA GLN A 418 19.46 8.75 -3.83
C GLN A 418 20.31 7.51 -4.17
N GLY A 419 19.83 6.63 -5.05
CA GLY A 419 20.49 5.34 -5.34
C GLY A 419 20.33 4.33 -4.19
N THR A 420 20.72 3.08 -4.44
CA THR A 420 20.46 1.95 -3.55
C THR A 420 21.40 1.94 -2.34
N ALA A 421 22.69 2.26 -2.50
CA ALA A 421 23.63 2.30 -1.36
C ALA A 421 23.24 3.37 -0.33
N THR A 422 22.92 4.57 -0.79
CA THR A 422 22.51 5.68 0.10
C THR A 422 21.28 5.29 0.90
N LEU A 423 20.28 4.70 0.24
CA LEU A 423 19.06 4.26 0.93
C LEU A 423 19.34 3.13 1.93
N TYR A 424 20.19 2.16 1.59
CA TYR A 424 20.62 1.14 2.55
C TYR A 424 21.35 1.74 3.75
N ASN A 425 22.20 2.75 3.55
CA ASN A 425 22.87 3.44 4.65
C ASN A 425 21.84 4.05 5.62
N SER A 426 20.83 4.77 5.10
CA SER A 426 19.76 5.34 5.92
C SER A 426 18.94 4.27 6.64
N VAL A 427 18.58 3.18 5.95
CA VAL A 427 17.85 2.06 6.59
C VAL A 427 18.67 1.44 7.72
N PHE A 428 19.96 1.17 7.49
CA PHE A 428 20.83 0.60 8.52
C PHE A 428 21.02 1.57 9.68
N HIS A 429 21.12 2.87 9.39
CA HIS A 429 21.23 3.92 10.40
C HIS A 429 20.04 3.87 11.35
N GLU A 430 18.82 3.94 10.82
CA GLU A 430 17.62 3.99 11.66
C GLU A 430 17.28 2.66 12.32
N LEU A 431 17.59 1.53 11.69
CA LEU A 431 17.39 0.22 12.32
C LEU A 431 18.40 -0.07 13.43
N ALA A 432 19.58 0.56 13.41
CA ALA A 432 20.51 0.55 14.53
C ALA A 432 19.91 1.25 15.76
N HIS A 433 19.24 2.39 15.56
CA HIS A 433 18.47 3.06 16.62
C HIS A 433 17.36 2.18 17.16
N ALA A 434 16.58 1.53 16.29
CA ALA A 434 15.54 0.59 16.71
C ALA A 434 16.12 -0.61 17.50
N SER A 435 17.28 -1.12 17.09
CA SER A 435 17.97 -2.20 17.80
C SER A 435 18.50 -1.76 19.16
N HIS A 436 18.98 -0.51 19.26
CA HIS A 436 19.39 0.08 20.52
C HIS A 436 18.19 0.28 21.46
N PHE A 437 17.02 0.67 20.93
CA PHE A 437 15.77 0.75 21.69
C PHE A 437 15.44 -0.56 22.40
N GLU A 438 15.58 -1.71 21.73
CA GLU A 438 15.34 -3.02 22.36
C GLU A 438 16.28 -3.32 23.53
N LYS A 439 17.46 -2.68 23.59
CA LYS A 439 18.41 -2.85 24.69
C LYS A 439 18.14 -1.94 25.89
N VAL A 440 17.79 -0.68 25.65
CA VAL A 440 17.70 0.35 26.72
C VAL A 440 16.27 0.73 27.11
N GLY A 441 15.29 0.40 26.26
CA GLY A 441 13.87 0.63 26.51
C GLY A 441 13.41 2.08 26.40
N SER A 442 12.10 2.27 26.61
CA SER A 442 11.41 3.55 26.41
C SER A 442 11.90 4.68 27.32
N SER A 443 12.34 4.39 28.55
CA SER A 443 12.79 5.41 29.51
C SER A 443 13.97 6.25 28.98
N TYR A 444 14.95 5.60 28.34
CA TYR A 444 16.08 6.29 27.72
C TYR A 444 15.62 7.13 26.52
N TRP A 445 14.85 6.50 25.62
CA TRP A 445 14.41 7.11 24.37
C TRP A 445 13.43 8.26 24.56
N THR A 446 12.60 8.21 25.58
CA THR A 446 11.77 9.33 26.02
C THR A 446 12.62 10.56 26.35
N LYS A 447 13.76 10.41 27.05
CA LYS A 447 14.65 11.54 27.35
C LYS A 447 15.31 12.09 26.08
N TYR A 448 15.70 11.21 25.16
CA TYR A 448 16.25 11.57 23.85
C TYR A 448 15.25 12.34 22.97
N ILE A 449 14.01 11.83 22.85
CA ILE A 449 12.94 12.47 22.08
C ILE A 449 12.58 13.84 22.67
N ASN A 450 12.48 13.96 24.00
CA ASN A 450 12.24 15.25 24.65
C ASN A 450 13.35 16.26 24.34
N TYR A 451 14.61 15.82 24.30
CA TYR A 451 15.72 16.68 23.88
C TYR A 451 15.48 17.21 22.46
N ILE A 452 15.11 16.35 21.50
CA ILE A 452 14.85 16.75 20.11
C ILE A 452 13.67 17.73 20.02
N ILE A 453 12.60 17.49 20.77
CA ILE A 453 11.43 18.38 20.79
C ILE A 453 11.82 19.75 21.34
N THR A 454 12.66 19.83 22.36
CA THR A 454 13.08 21.10 22.97
C THR A 454 14.15 21.81 22.13
N TYR A 455 15.26 21.12 21.82
CA TYR A 455 16.50 21.70 21.30
C TYR A 455 16.79 21.37 19.82
N GLY A 456 16.05 20.45 19.21
CA GLY A 456 16.32 19.95 17.85
C GLY A 456 17.29 18.76 17.82
N SER A 457 17.59 18.26 16.61
CA SER A 457 18.19 16.93 16.38
C SER A 457 19.63 16.76 16.89
N TYR A 458 20.38 17.85 17.05
CA TYR A 458 21.80 17.81 17.41
C TYR A 458 22.20 18.80 18.52
N GLY A 459 21.34 19.75 18.87
CA GLY A 459 21.60 20.77 19.90
C GLY A 459 22.88 21.58 19.67
N ASP A 460 23.25 22.41 20.64
CA ASP A 460 24.51 23.19 20.65
C ASP A 460 25.48 22.70 21.75
N GLY A 461 25.22 21.51 22.30
CA GLY A 461 25.98 20.98 23.43
C GLY A 461 25.54 21.54 24.80
N THR A 462 24.57 22.45 24.83
CA THR A 462 24.02 23.01 26.06
C THR A 462 22.55 22.60 26.20
N GLY A 463 22.16 22.08 27.36
CA GLY A 463 20.79 21.61 27.61
C GLY A 463 20.71 20.33 28.44
N ALA A 464 19.60 20.16 29.15
CA ALA A 464 19.33 18.95 29.93
C ALA A 464 19.25 17.73 28.99
N ASN A 465 19.88 16.61 29.35
CA ASN A 465 19.99 15.37 28.56
C ASN A 465 20.95 15.41 27.35
N VAL A 466 21.86 16.40 27.24
CA VAL A 466 22.85 16.46 26.14
C VAL A 466 23.71 15.19 26.03
N GLY A 467 24.10 14.57 27.15
CA GLY A 467 24.86 13.31 27.13
C GLY A 467 24.07 12.11 26.57
N ILE A 468 22.74 12.11 26.75
CA ILE A 468 21.83 11.13 26.17
C ILE A 468 21.67 11.39 24.66
N CYS A 469 21.63 12.66 24.26
CA CYS A 469 21.64 13.04 22.84
C CYS A 469 22.93 12.61 22.13
N ALA A 470 24.09 12.86 22.75
CA ALA A 470 25.38 12.45 22.24
C ALA A 470 25.50 10.93 22.11
N LEU A 471 25.06 10.16 23.11
CA LEU A 471 25.04 8.69 23.02
C LEU A 471 24.02 8.16 22.01
N GLY A 472 22.87 8.84 21.87
CA GLY A 472 21.86 8.54 20.86
C GLY A 472 22.32 8.83 19.43
N SER A 473 23.26 9.75 19.22
CA SER A 473 23.85 10.06 17.91
C SER A 473 25.17 9.32 17.62
N MET A 474 25.83 8.76 18.64
CA MET A 474 27.17 8.12 18.56
C MET A 474 27.22 6.76 17.84
N GLY A 475 26.10 6.21 17.38
CA GLY A 475 26.07 4.87 16.80
C GLY A 475 26.72 4.71 15.42
N ILE A 476 27.12 5.80 14.74
CA ILE A 476 27.41 5.75 13.30
C ILE A 476 28.64 6.61 12.97
N PRO A 477 29.66 6.05 12.29
CA PRO A 477 30.85 6.79 11.94
C PRO A 477 30.47 7.85 10.91
N HIS A 478 30.31 9.08 11.37
CA HIS A 478 30.44 10.24 10.50
C HIS A 478 31.88 10.20 9.96
N ARG A 479 32.02 10.20 8.64
CA ARG A 479 33.32 10.48 8.00
C ARG A 479 33.87 11.75 8.66
N LEU A 480 34.98 11.59 9.38
CA LEU A 480 35.91 12.69 9.66
C LEU A 480 36.58 13.10 8.36
#